data_AF-A0A939FTE5-F1
#
_entry.id   AF-A0A939FTE5-F1
#
_cell.length_a   1.000
_cell.length_b   1.000
_cell.length_c   1.000
_cell.angle_alpha   90.00
_cell.angle_beta   90.00
_cell.angle_gamma   90.00
#
_symmetry.space_group_name_H-M   'P 1'
#
loop_
_entity.id
_entity.type
_entity.pdbx_description
1 polymer ?
#
loop_
_entity_poly.entity_id
_entity_poly.type
_entity_poly.pdbx_seq_one_letter_code
_entity_poly.pdbx_strand_id
1 'polypeptide(L)'
;MAIDWMDYAAAERHALSRALLMREFLRRSALWVEYLGGGDRWPFIDFAERVDPSVRAGEGLMGRLDAFTSANVPDIRARRMCRAVTRWTAIRDETQVRLPDLEDPYAPLVMLYERGGAFWVENGVADFELRRVPLRTWQANVSPEPVVQLDRAALDVLDSEAESGV
;
A
#
# COMPACT_ATOMS: atom_id res chain seq x y z
N MET A 1 -10.41 12.94 -5.32
CA MET A 1 -11.16 11.88 -6.01
C MET A 1 -11.30 10.72 -5.03
N ALA A 2 -12.47 10.08 -4.93
CA ALA A 2 -12.63 8.88 -4.11
C ALA A 2 -12.12 7.65 -4.87
N ILE A 3 -11.49 6.70 -4.18
CA ILE A 3 -11.03 5.45 -4.79
C ILE A 3 -12.23 4.58 -5.17
N ASP A 4 -12.29 4.13 -6.42
CA ASP A 4 -13.26 3.14 -6.89
C ASP A 4 -12.63 1.73 -6.93
N TRP A 5 -12.99 0.93 -5.92
CA TRP A 5 -12.49 -0.44 -5.76
C TRP A 5 -13.21 -1.46 -6.65
N MET A 6 -14.29 -1.05 -7.31
CA MET A 6 -15.11 -1.88 -8.18
C MET A 6 -14.85 -1.60 -9.67
N ASP A 7 -14.02 -0.60 -9.99
CA ASP A 7 -13.53 -0.36 -11.35
C ASP A 7 -12.45 -1.39 -11.74
N TYR A 8 -12.90 -2.63 -11.99
CA TYR A 8 -12.04 -3.73 -12.44
C TYR A 8 -11.43 -3.46 -13.82
N ALA A 9 -12.12 -2.68 -14.67
CA ALA A 9 -11.59 -2.32 -15.98
C ALA A 9 -10.38 -1.36 -15.84
N ALA A 10 -10.43 -0.40 -14.90
CA ALA A 10 -9.25 0.40 -14.57
C ALA A 10 -8.15 -0.45 -13.94
N ALA A 11 -8.50 -1.40 -13.06
CA ALA A 11 -7.51 -2.29 -12.46
C ALA A 11 -6.74 -3.09 -13.52
N GLU A 12 -7.43 -3.62 -14.52
CA GLU A 12 -6.84 -4.37 -15.64
C GLU A 12 -5.94 -3.48 -16.52
N ARG A 13 -6.43 -2.31 -16.94
CA ARG A 13 -5.60 -1.33 -17.70
C ARG A 13 -4.34 -0.94 -16.95
N HIS A 14 -4.40 -0.90 -15.62
CA HIS A 14 -3.28 -0.50 -14.78
C HIS A 14 -2.49 -1.68 -14.19
N ALA A 15 -2.62 -2.90 -14.72
CA ALA A 15 -2.04 -4.10 -14.10
C ALA A 15 -0.51 -4.02 -13.91
N LEU A 16 0.22 -3.40 -14.84
CA LEU A 16 1.68 -3.25 -14.75
C LEU A 16 2.06 -2.30 -13.61
N SER A 17 1.57 -1.07 -13.64
CA SER A 17 1.85 -0.07 -12.61
C SER A 17 1.40 -0.55 -11.23
N ARG A 18 0.24 -1.22 -11.11
CA ARG A 18 -0.25 -1.81 -9.86
C ARG A 18 0.71 -2.87 -9.31
N ALA A 19 1.23 -3.76 -10.15
CA ALA A 19 2.23 -4.75 -9.74
C ALA A 19 3.54 -4.09 -9.29
N LEU A 20 4.01 -3.04 -9.97
CA LEU A 20 5.20 -2.29 -9.59
C LEU A 20 5.01 -1.51 -8.28
N LEU A 21 3.84 -0.91 -8.09
CA LEU A 21 3.46 -0.22 -6.85
C LEU A 21 3.38 -1.21 -5.67
N MET A 22 2.90 -2.43 -5.88
CA MET A 22 2.96 -3.48 -4.84
C MET A 22 4.41 -3.84 -4.49
N ARG A 23 5.29 -4.00 -5.48
CA ARG A 23 6.72 -4.25 -5.22
C ARG A 23 7.37 -3.09 -4.46
N GLU A 24 7.02 -1.86 -4.79
CA GLU A 24 7.51 -0.67 -4.10
C GLU A 24 6.94 -0.55 -2.67
N PHE A 25 5.67 -0.90 -2.47
CA PHE A 25 5.08 -1.03 -1.13
C PHE A 25 5.83 -2.07 -0.28
N LEU A 26 6.16 -3.23 -0.85
CA LEU A 26 6.96 -4.25 -0.17
C LEU A 26 8.35 -3.71 0.17
N ARG A 27 9.04 -3.07 -0.79
CA ARG A 27 10.37 -2.50 -0.54
C ARG A 27 10.37 -1.50 0.62
N ARG A 28 9.47 -0.51 0.59
CA ARG A 28 9.39 0.49 1.66
C ARG A 28 8.98 -0.14 3.00
N SER A 29 8.03 -1.06 2.98
CA SER A 29 7.63 -1.80 4.18
C SER A 29 8.80 -2.59 4.76
N ALA A 30 9.68 -3.17 3.93
CA ALA A 30 10.86 -3.91 4.38
C ALA A 30 11.85 -3.00 5.10
N LEU A 31 12.10 -1.79 4.58
CA LEU A 31 12.97 -0.79 5.22
C LEU A 31 12.42 -0.38 6.60
N TRP A 32 11.10 -0.18 6.71
CA TRP A 32 10.45 0.10 7.99
C TRP A 32 10.52 -1.09 8.96
N VAL A 33 10.34 -2.32 8.47
CA VAL A 33 10.50 -3.51 9.31
C VAL A 33 11.93 -3.65 9.81
N GLU A 34 12.92 -3.40 8.96
CA GLU A 34 14.34 -3.43 9.34
C GLU A 34 14.64 -2.38 10.42
N TYR A 35 14.22 -1.13 10.21
CA TYR A 35 14.39 -0.05 11.18
C TYR A 35 13.74 -0.35 12.54
N LEU A 36 12.56 -0.98 12.53
CA LEU A 36 11.81 -1.35 13.74
C LEU A 36 12.24 -2.70 14.36
N GLY A 37 13.30 -3.33 13.86
CA GLY A 37 13.88 -4.56 14.45
C GLY A 37 13.17 -5.87 14.09
N GLY A 38 12.60 -6.00 12.88
CA GLY A 38 11.88 -7.20 12.43
C GLY A 38 10.37 -7.12 12.66
N GLY A 39 9.55 -8.12 12.29
CA GLY A 39 8.10 -8.08 12.55
C GLY A 39 7.27 -9.29 12.11
N ASP A 40 6.33 -9.70 12.96
CA ASP A 40 5.55 -10.96 12.84
C ASP A 40 4.32 -10.88 11.91
N ARG A 41 4.13 -9.76 11.20
CA ARG A 41 2.91 -9.49 10.39
C ARG A 41 3.23 -9.01 8.98
N TRP A 42 4.38 -9.41 8.46
CA TRP A 42 4.80 -9.11 7.10
C TRP A 42 3.78 -9.55 6.04
N PRO A 43 3.54 -8.78 4.96
CA PRO A 43 3.94 -7.38 4.74
C PRO A 43 2.89 -6.35 5.20
N PHE A 44 1.71 -6.79 5.59
CA PHE A 44 0.55 -5.94 5.88
C PHE A 44 0.55 -5.47 7.34
N ILE A 45 1.47 -4.56 7.64
CA ILE A 45 1.76 -4.07 8.99
C ILE A 45 1.09 -2.70 9.20
N ASP A 46 0.56 -2.49 10.40
CA ASP A 46 0.22 -1.16 10.92
C ASP A 46 1.49 -0.56 11.56
N PHE A 47 2.23 0.25 10.80
CA PHE A 47 3.48 0.88 11.25
C PHE A 47 3.21 1.96 12.28
N ALA A 48 2.03 2.60 12.23
CA ALA A 48 1.65 3.57 13.23
C ALA A 48 1.55 2.91 14.61
N GLU A 49 0.88 1.75 14.71
CA GLU A 49 0.82 0.97 15.95
C GLU A 49 2.21 0.59 16.49
N ARG A 50 3.17 0.33 15.61
CA ARG A 50 4.54 -0.05 16.00
C ARG A 50 5.41 1.12 16.41
N VAL A 51 5.24 2.27 15.78
CA VAL A 51 5.99 3.49 16.08
C VAL A 51 5.50 4.10 17.38
N ASP A 52 4.18 4.30 17.50
CA ASP A 52 3.57 4.81 18.71
C ASP A 52 2.12 4.29 18.84
N PRO A 53 1.86 3.27 19.69
CA PRO A 53 0.53 2.73 19.88
C PRO A 53 -0.41 3.66 20.64
N SER A 54 0.08 4.77 21.21
CA SER A 54 -0.73 5.77 21.90
C SER A 54 -1.42 6.72 20.94
N VAL A 55 -0.88 6.93 19.74
CA VAL A 55 -1.48 7.82 18.74
C VAL A 55 -2.85 7.30 18.32
N ARG A 56 -3.80 8.23 18.26
CA ARG A 56 -5.18 7.98 17.84
C ARG A 56 -5.47 8.88 16.65
N ALA A 57 -5.99 8.26 15.58
CA ALA A 57 -6.69 9.02 14.56
C ALA A 57 -7.91 9.72 15.20
N GLY A 58 -8.27 10.89 14.68
CA GLY A 58 -9.27 11.78 15.29
C GLY A 58 -10.59 11.11 15.69
N GLU A 59 -11.26 11.70 16.68
CA GLU A 59 -12.47 11.14 17.28
C GLU A 59 -13.54 10.80 16.22
N GLY A 60 -14.02 9.55 16.25
CA GLY A 60 -15.01 9.04 15.30
C GLY A 60 -14.51 8.80 13.86
N LEU A 61 -13.30 9.23 13.48
CA LEU A 61 -12.77 9.02 12.12
C LEU A 61 -12.63 7.53 11.80
N MET A 62 -12.05 6.75 12.71
CA MET A 62 -11.88 5.31 12.52
C MET A 62 -13.23 4.60 12.39
N GLY A 63 -14.25 5.01 13.16
CA GLY A 63 -15.59 4.44 13.06
C GLY A 63 -16.24 4.73 11.69
N ARG A 64 -16.10 5.96 11.18
CA ARG A 64 -16.58 6.32 9.83
C ARG A 64 -15.82 5.56 8.73
N LEU A 65 -14.50 5.41 8.88
CA LEU A 65 -13.69 4.63 7.95
C LEU A 65 -14.10 3.16 7.94
N ASP A 66 -14.32 2.57 9.12
CA ASP A 66 -14.72 1.17 9.26
C ASP A 66 -16.11 0.95 8.61
N ALA A 67 -17.06 1.86 8.82
CA ALA A 67 -18.36 1.82 8.18
C ALA A 67 -18.27 1.95 6.65
N PHE A 68 -17.50 2.93 6.16
CA PHE A 68 -17.32 3.15 4.73
C PHE A 68 -16.64 1.96 4.05
N THR A 69 -15.51 1.50 4.59
CA THR A 69 -14.74 0.41 3.98
C THR A 69 -15.47 -0.93 4.05
N SER A 70 -16.27 -1.18 5.08
CA SER A 70 -17.11 -2.38 5.15
C SER A 70 -18.18 -2.44 4.06
N ALA A 71 -18.70 -1.28 3.64
CA ALA A 71 -19.70 -1.19 2.59
C ALA A 71 -19.09 -1.13 1.17
N ASN A 72 -17.87 -0.60 1.01
CA ASN A 72 -17.34 -0.23 -0.31
C ASN A 72 -16.06 -0.98 -0.73
N VAL A 73 -15.35 -1.64 0.20
CA VAL A 73 -14.09 -2.33 -0.11
C VAL A 73 -14.30 -3.82 0.10
N PRO A 74 -14.23 -4.68 -0.94
CA PRO A 74 -14.56 -6.09 -0.78
C PRO A 74 -13.51 -6.87 0.04
N ASP A 75 -12.22 -6.55 -0.12
CA ASP A 75 -11.13 -7.30 0.52
C ASP A 75 -10.83 -6.82 1.95
N ILE A 76 -10.82 -7.76 2.91
CA ILE A 76 -10.58 -7.47 4.33
C ILE A 76 -9.17 -6.94 4.61
N ARG A 77 -8.16 -7.30 3.80
CA ARG A 77 -6.81 -6.77 3.96
C ARG A 77 -6.78 -5.32 3.50
N ALA A 78 -7.38 -4.99 2.37
CA ALA A 78 -7.51 -3.61 1.91
C ALA A 78 -8.19 -2.73 2.98
N ARG A 79 -9.27 -3.21 3.63
CA ARG A 79 -9.88 -2.50 4.77
C ARG A 79 -8.89 -2.26 5.92
N ARG A 80 -8.14 -3.30 6.33
CA ARG A 80 -7.11 -3.18 7.37
C ARG A 80 -6.02 -2.19 6.98
N MET A 81 -5.59 -2.20 5.72
CA MET A 81 -4.59 -1.26 5.22
C MET A 81 -5.12 0.17 5.21
N CYS A 82 -6.38 0.41 4.85
CA CYS A 82 -6.99 1.75 4.98
C CYS A 82 -6.90 2.28 6.43
N ARG A 83 -7.10 1.41 7.44
CA ARG A 83 -6.91 1.78 8.85
C ARG A 83 -5.45 2.13 9.16
N ALA A 84 -4.53 1.29 8.70
CA ALA A 84 -3.09 1.51 8.89
C ALA A 84 -2.63 2.82 8.25
N VAL A 85 -3.03 3.11 7.01
CA VAL A 85 -2.74 4.39 6.32
C VAL A 85 -3.32 5.57 7.11
N THR A 86 -4.56 5.46 7.60
CA THR A 86 -5.21 6.55 8.34
C THR A 86 -4.50 6.85 9.66
N ARG A 87 -4.06 5.81 10.39
CA ARG A 87 -3.26 5.97 11.61
C ARG A 87 -1.87 6.50 11.31
N TRP A 88 -1.28 6.11 10.19
CA TRP A 88 0.01 6.62 9.73
C TRP A 88 -0.03 8.13 9.48
N THR A 89 -1.07 8.62 8.79
CA THR A 89 -1.29 10.06 8.61
C THR A 89 -1.36 10.78 9.96
N ALA A 90 -2.09 10.22 10.94
CA ALA A 90 -2.17 10.82 12.27
C ALA A 90 -0.81 10.89 12.99
N ILE A 91 0.05 9.87 12.84
CA ILE A 91 1.41 9.89 13.40
C ILE A 91 2.29 10.94 12.72
N ARG A 92 2.14 11.12 11.40
CA ARG A 92 2.94 12.09 10.64
C ARG A 92 2.58 13.54 10.98
N ASP A 93 1.33 13.79 11.37
CA ASP A 93 0.85 15.10 11.80
C ASP A 93 1.20 15.41 13.27
N GLU A 94 1.63 14.40 14.04
CA GLU A 94 1.96 14.55 15.47
C GLU A 94 3.38 15.10 15.66
N THR A 95 3.49 16.30 16.23
CA THR A 95 4.77 17.01 16.39
C THR A 95 5.73 16.34 17.37
N GLN A 96 5.23 15.48 18.26
CA GLN A 96 6.03 14.84 19.30
C GLN A 96 6.71 13.53 18.83
N VAL A 97 6.24 12.94 17.72
CA VAL A 97 6.79 11.69 17.19
C VAL A 97 7.94 11.99 16.22
N ARG A 98 9.15 11.55 16.56
CA ARG A 98 10.31 11.65 15.67
C ARG A 98 10.38 10.43 14.77
N LEU A 99 10.01 10.62 13.50
CA LEU A 99 10.16 9.59 12.47
C LEU A 99 11.58 9.60 11.88
N PRO A 100 12.13 8.44 11.51
CA PRO A 100 13.37 8.38 10.75
C PRO A 100 13.20 9.02 9.36
N ASP A 101 14.32 9.32 8.71
CA ASP A 101 14.35 9.72 7.30
C ASP A 101 14.15 8.50 6.39
N LEU A 102 12.94 7.94 6.44
CA LEU A 102 12.48 6.85 5.59
C LEU A 102 11.27 7.30 4.79
N GLU A 103 11.19 6.83 3.56
CA GLU A 103 10.05 7.10 2.70
C GLU A 103 8.74 6.57 3.31
N ASP A 104 7.63 7.25 3.03
CA ASP A 104 6.31 6.81 3.50
C ASP A 104 6.01 5.38 3.00
N PRO A 105 5.77 4.42 3.90
CA PRO A 105 5.58 3.02 3.53
C PRO A 105 4.29 2.79 2.76
N TYR A 106 3.27 3.63 2.95
CA TYR A 106 1.94 3.45 2.38
C TYR A 106 1.69 4.26 1.12
N ALA A 107 2.54 5.24 0.79
CA ALA A 107 2.37 6.02 -0.43
C ALA A 107 2.20 5.17 -1.72
N PRO A 108 2.99 4.09 -1.95
CA PRO A 108 2.77 3.23 -3.13
C PRO A 108 1.44 2.47 -3.07
N LEU A 109 1.01 2.08 -1.87
CA LEU A 109 -0.24 1.35 -1.66
C LEU A 109 -1.46 2.24 -1.91
N VAL A 110 -1.41 3.50 -1.49
CA VAL A 110 -2.46 4.49 -1.78
C VAL A 110 -2.56 4.71 -3.29
N MET A 111 -1.43 4.94 -3.97
CA MET A 111 -1.43 5.07 -5.43
C MET A 111 -1.93 3.80 -6.13
N LEU A 112 -1.61 2.61 -5.63
CA LEU A 112 -2.13 1.36 -6.16
C LEU A 112 -3.66 1.35 -6.13
N TYR A 113 -4.24 1.74 -5.00
CA TYR A 113 -5.69 1.80 -4.85
C TYR A 113 -6.34 2.86 -5.73
N GLU A 114 -5.72 4.03 -5.90
CA GLU A 114 -6.18 5.07 -6.83
C GLU A 114 -6.26 4.60 -8.28
N ARG A 115 -5.56 3.51 -8.63
CA ARG A 115 -5.56 2.90 -9.97
C ARG A 115 -6.66 1.86 -10.18
N GLY A 116 -7.65 1.82 -9.28
CA GLY A 116 -8.85 0.99 -9.38
C GLY A 116 -8.63 -0.43 -8.85
N GLY A 117 -9.66 -1.06 -8.31
CA GLY A 117 -9.60 -2.46 -7.85
C GLY A 117 -8.77 -2.71 -6.58
N ALA A 118 -9.14 -3.75 -5.83
CA ALA A 118 -8.32 -4.30 -4.75
C ALA A 118 -7.28 -5.28 -5.30
N PHE A 119 -6.52 -5.93 -4.42
CA PHE A 119 -5.64 -7.05 -4.79
C PHE A 119 -5.98 -8.27 -3.94
N TRP A 120 -5.66 -9.44 -4.48
CA TRP A 120 -5.80 -10.71 -3.77
C TRP A 120 -4.42 -11.28 -3.46
N VAL A 121 -4.29 -11.88 -2.29
CA VAL A 121 -3.08 -12.62 -1.92
C VAL A 121 -3.44 -14.08 -1.72
N GLU A 122 -2.76 -14.95 -2.46
CA GLU A 122 -2.87 -16.39 -2.36
C GLU A 122 -1.46 -17.00 -2.34
N ASN A 123 -1.20 -17.93 -1.42
CA ASN A 123 0.08 -18.65 -1.30
C ASN A 123 1.33 -17.74 -1.30
N GLY A 124 1.23 -16.56 -0.65
CA GLY A 124 2.34 -15.61 -0.57
C GLY A 124 2.61 -14.83 -1.86
N VAL A 125 1.64 -14.75 -2.76
CA VAL A 125 1.71 -14.01 -4.01
C VAL A 125 0.53 -13.05 -4.11
N ALA A 126 0.79 -11.78 -4.38
CA ALA A 126 -0.24 -10.82 -4.76
C ALA A 126 -0.56 -10.92 -6.26
N ASP A 127 -1.83 -10.98 -6.59
CA ASP A 127 -2.35 -11.16 -7.94
C ASP A 127 -2.94 -9.84 -8.48
N PHE A 128 -2.51 -9.50 -9.70
CA PHE A 128 -2.93 -8.36 -10.51
C PHE A 128 -3.17 -8.87 -11.94
N GLU A 129 -4.11 -9.81 -12.05
CA GLU A 129 -4.58 -10.38 -13.29
C GLU A 129 -3.46 -11.14 -14.03
N LEU A 130 -2.89 -10.55 -15.08
CA LEU A 130 -1.78 -11.14 -15.84
C LEU A 130 -0.42 -10.96 -15.15
N ARG A 131 -0.38 -10.27 -14.00
CA ARG A 131 0.85 -9.98 -13.24
C ARG A 131 0.75 -10.54 -11.83
N ARG A 132 1.87 -11.13 -11.38
CA ARG A 132 1.99 -11.75 -10.05
C ARG A 132 3.21 -11.21 -9.32
N VAL A 133 3.04 -10.85 -8.06
CA VAL A 133 4.09 -10.30 -7.20
C VAL A 133 4.29 -11.21 -6.00
N PRO A 134 5.35 -12.04 -5.97
CA PRO A 134 5.70 -12.83 -4.80
C PRO A 134 6.05 -11.90 -3.63
N LEU A 135 5.40 -12.08 -2.48
CA LEU A 135 5.62 -11.24 -1.30
C LEU A 135 7.02 -11.45 -0.70
N ARG A 136 7.54 -12.69 -0.77
CA ARG A 136 8.82 -13.12 -0.20
C ARG A 136 8.96 -12.75 1.28
N THR A 137 10.14 -12.92 1.87
CA THR A 137 10.45 -12.41 3.21
C THR A 137 10.76 -10.91 3.14
N TRP A 138 10.67 -10.19 4.27
CA TRP A 138 11.02 -8.77 4.29
C TRP A 138 12.49 -8.55 3.90
N GLN A 139 13.41 -9.42 4.33
CA GLN A 139 14.83 -9.33 3.97
C GLN A 139 15.04 -9.38 2.45
N ALA A 140 14.25 -10.19 1.74
CA ALA A 140 14.34 -10.30 0.28
C ALA A 140 13.77 -9.08 -0.47
N ASN A 141 13.12 -8.15 0.24
CA ASN A 141 12.56 -6.91 -0.31
C ASN A 141 13.34 -5.67 0.17
N VAL A 142 14.32 -5.81 1.07
CA VAL A 142 15.19 -4.69 1.45
C VAL A 142 16.04 -4.31 0.23
N SER A 143 15.87 -3.08 -0.25
CA SER A 143 16.65 -2.52 -1.35
C SER A 143 16.72 -1.00 -1.21
N PRO A 144 17.90 -0.39 -1.45
CA PRO A 144 18.04 1.07 -1.50
C PRO A 144 17.42 1.68 -2.77
N GLU A 145 17.27 0.88 -3.84
CA GLU A 145 16.79 1.36 -5.13
C GLU A 145 15.26 1.30 -5.23
N PRO A 146 14.56 2.42 -5.54
CA PRO A 146 13.13 2.43 -5.82
C PRO A 146 12.78 1.53 -7.00
N VAL A 147 11.68 0.78 -6.88
CA VAL A 147 11.18 -0.09 -7.96
C VAL A 147 10.47 0.71 -9.04
N VAL A 148 9.78 1.78 -8.63
CA VAL A 148 9.02 2.67 -9.53
C VAL A 148 8.95 4.06 -8.93
N GLN A 149 8.86 5.07 -9.79
CA GLN A 149 8.59 6.44 -9.39
C GLN A 149 7.11 6.61 -9.05
N LEU A 150 6.81 7.33 -7.97
CA LEU A 150 5.44 7.63 -7.53
C LEU A 150 4.92 8.89 -8.26
N ASP A 151 4.96 8.85 -9.59
CA ASP A 151 4.45 9.90 -10.46
C ASP A 151 3.32 9.35 -11.35
N ARG A 152 2.15 9.99 -11.31
CA ARG A 152 0.97 9.48 -12.02
C ARG A 152 1.19 9.41 -13.53
N ALA A 153 1.78 10.45 -14.12
CA ALA A 153 2.02 10.49 -15.56
C ALA A 153 3.00 9.41 -16.01
N ALA A 154 4.08 9.18 -15.25
CA ALA A 154 5.02 8.09 -15.52
C ALA A 154 4.36 6.71 -15.42
N LEU A 155 3.48 6.49 -14.43
CA LEU A 155 2.73 5.23 -14.31
C LEU A 155 1.74 5.02 -15.46
N ASP A 156 1.08 6.08 -15.91
CA ASP A 156 0.18 6.02 -17.06
C ASP A 156 0.92 5.70 -18.36
N VAL A 157 2.13 6.25 -18.55
CA VAL A 157 3.00 5.89 -19.67
C VAL A 157 3.35 4.40 -19.62
N LEU A 158 3.78 3.88 -18.46
CA LEU A 158 4.12 2.46 -18.29
C LEU A 158 2.98 1.53 -18.72
N ASP A 159 1.75 1.85 -18.30
CA ASP A 159 0.60 1.03 -18.64
C ASP A 159 0.25 1.11 -20.13
N SER A 160 0.33 2.31 -20.75
CA SER A 160 0.06 2.48 -22.18
C SER A 160 1.07 1.75 -23.08
N GLU A 161 2.35 1.71 -22.68
CA GLU A 161 3.40 0.97 -23.39
C GLU A 161 3.19 -0.55 -23.28
N ALA A 162 2.71 -1.01 -22.13
CA ALA A 162 2.40 -2.42 -21.91
C ALA A 162 1.20 -2.89 -22.74
N GLU A 163 0.17 -2.05 -22.91
CA GLU A 163 -0.98 -2.34 -23.78
C GLU A 163 -0.58 -2.40 -25.26
N SER A 164 0.37 -1.54 -25.69
CA SER A 164 0.81 -1.44 -27.09
C SER A 164 1.75 -2.57 -27.53
N GLY A 165 2.31 -3.33 -26.59
CA GLY A 165 3.24 -4.43 -26.84
C GLY A 165 2.61 -5.82 -26.91
N VAL A 166 1.27 -5.91 -26.89
CA VAL A 166 0.47 -7.15 -27.00
C VAL A 166 0.03 -7.40 -28.44
#